data_AF-A0AAW2JM31-F1
#
_entry.id   AF-A0AAW2JM31-F1
#
_cell.length_a   1.000
_cell.length_b   1.000
_cell.length_c   1.000
_cell.angle_alpha   90.00
_cell.angle_beta   90.00
_cell.angle_gamma   90.00
#
_symmetry.space_group_name_H-M   'P 1'
#
loop_
_entity.id
_entity.type
_entity.pdbx_description
1 polymer ?
#
loop_
_entity_poly.entity_id
_entity_poly.type
_entity_poly.pdbx_seq_one_letter_code
_entity_poly.pdbx_strand_id
1 'polypeptide(L)' 'MNCAEAYFEFLCEWLLERCYDDLELIAKFIDKTALQRLEVVAKSKFPRVGEAVAILGEAAKVNKFESNVEWGID' A
#
# COMPACT_ATOMS: atom_id res chain seq x y z
N MET A 1 -15.57 1.74 -4.68
CA MET A 1 -14.23 1.18 -4.39
C MET A 1 -14.24 -0.33 -4.09
N ASN A 2 -15.32 -0.94 -3.57
CA ASN A 2 -15.32 -2.37 -3.17
C ASN A 2 -14.88 -3.35 -4.28
N CYS A 3 -15.30 -3.14 -5.54
CA CYS A 3 -14.91 -4.02 -6.63
C CYS A 3 -13.41 -3.95 -6.94
N ALA A 4 -12.80 -2.76 -6.84
CA ALA A 4 -11.36 -2.60 -7.03
C ALA A 4 -10.56 -3.25 -5.89
N GLU A 5 -11.04 -3.12 -4.65
CA GLU A 5 -10.45 -3.76 -3.47
C GLU A 5 -10.45 -5.29 -3.63
N ALA A 6 -11.62 -5.90 -3.89
CA ALA A 6 -11.74 -7.34 -4.08
C ALA A 6 -10.94 -7.87 -5.29
N TYR A 7 -10.87 -7.09 -6.38
CA TYR A 7 -10.06 -7.45 -7.55
C TYR A 7 -8.57 -7.48 -7.20
N PHE A 8 -8.09 -6.49 -6.45
CA PHE A 8 -6.67 -6.41 -6.09
C PHE A 8 -6.28 -7.49 -5.09
N GLU A 9 -7.12 -7.76 -4.08
CA GLU A 9 -6.94 -8.88 -3.14
C GLU A 9 -6.81 -10.21 -3.90
N PHE A 10 -7.73 -10.49 -4.83
CA PHE A 10 -7.69 -11.70 -5.66
C PHE A 10 -6.38 -11.82 -6.46
N LEU A 11 -5.89 -10.74 -7.06
CA LEU A 11 -4.63 -10.78 -7.81
C LEU A 11 -3.44 -11.10 -6.90
N CYS A 12 -3.40 -10.53 -5.69
CA CYS A 12 -2.34 -10.81 -4.72
C CYS A 12 -2.38 -12.28 -4.27
N GLU A 13 -3.55 -12.82 -3.96
CA GLU A 13 -3.71 -14.24 -3.62
C GLU A 13 -3.30 -15.15 -4.78
N TRP A 14 -3.76 -14.84 -5.99
CA TRP A 14 -3.45 -15.64 -7.17
C TRP A 14 -1.95 -15.70 -7.47
N LEU A 15 -1.25 -14.57 -7.32
CA LEU A 15 0.22 -14.51 -7.48
C LEU A 15 0.93 -15.35 -6.41
N LEU A 16 0.51 -15.27 -5.15
CA LEU A 16 1.08 -16.06 -4.06
C LEU A 16 0.87 -17.57 -4.28
N GLU A 17 -0.27 -17.97 -4.86
CA GLU A 17 -0.56 -19.39 -5.12
C GLU A 17 0.10 -19.94 -6.39
N ARG A 18 0.22 -19.12 -7.45
CA ARG A 18 0.61 -19.60 -8.79
C ARG A 18 2.02 -19.22 -9.22
N CYS A 19 2.61 -18.20 -8.60
CA CYS A 19 3.91 -17.65 -8.98
C CYS A 19 4.88 -17.58 -7.80
N TYR A 20 4.71 -18.45 -6.79
CA TYR A 20 5.50 -18.39 -5.56
C TYR A 20 7.02 -18.44 -5.81
N ASP A 21 7.49 -19.35 -6.67
CA ASP A 21 8.91 -19.52 -6.97
C ASP A 21 9.52 -18.26 -7.61
N ASP A 22 8.80 -17.62 -8.53
CA ASP A 22 9.22 -16.36 -9.13
C ASP A 22 9.25 -15.21 -8.10
N LEU A 23 8.26 -15.17 -7.21
CA LEU A 23 8.20 -14.20 -6.12
C LEU A 23 9.35 -14.41 -5.12
N GLU A 24 9.76 -15.65 -4.87
CA GLU A 24 10.92 -15.95 -4.02
C GLU A 24 12.22 -15.43 -4.65
N LEU A 25 12.39 -15.58 -5.97
CA LEU A 25 13.52 -15.00 -6.69
C LEU A 25 13.51 -13.47 -6.62
N ILE A 26 12.36 -12.83 -6.85
CA ILE A 26 12.21 -11.38 -6.73
C ILE A 26 12.53 -10.94 -5.30
N ALA A 27 12.05 -11.67 -4.29
CA ALA A 27 12.32 -11.37 -2.90
C ALA A 27 13.81 -11.46 -2.58
N LYS A 28 14.50 -12.45 -3.13
CA LYS A 28 15.92 -12.66 -2.87
C LYS A 28 16.83 -11.61 -3.53
N PHE A 29 16.50 -11.19 -4.75
CA PHE A 29 17.44 -10.41 -5.58
C PHE A 29 17.04 -8.95 -5.80
N ILE A 30 15.76 -8.61 -5.72
CA ILE A 30 15.26 -7.26 -6.05
C ILE A 30 14.72 -6.59 -4.80
N ASP A 31 13.77 -7.22 -4.11
CA ASP A 31 13.07 -6.63 -2.98
C ASP A 31 12.74 -7.66 -1.90
N LYS A 32 13.57 -7.67 -0.85
CA LYS A 32 13.49 -8.59 0.30
C LYS A 32 12.15 -8.60 1.03
N THR A 33 11.31 -7.60 0.81
CA THR A 33 10.01 -7.45 1.49
C THR A 33 8.82 -7.68 0.56
N ALA A 34 9.04 -8.00 -0.72
CA ALA A 34 7.98 -8.16 -1.72
C ALA A 34 6.93 -9.22 -1.32
N LEU A 35 7.37 -10.41 -0.91
CA LEU A 35 6.48 -11.50 -0.47
C LEU A 35 5.65 -11.08 0.75
N GLN A 36 6.30 -10.54 1.78
CA GLN A 36 5.62 -10.10 2.99
C GLN A 36 4.57 -9.03 2.70
N ARG A 37 4.88 -8.06 1.82
CA ARG A 37 3.89 -7.04 1.44
C ARG A 37 2.70 -7.65 0.69
N LEU A 38 2.93 -8.56 -0.25
CA LEU A 38 1.85 -9.24 -0.96
C LEU A 38 0.94 -10.01 0.01
N GLU A 39 1.51 -10.74 0.97
CA GLU A 39 0.75 -11.47 1.99
C GLU A 39 -0.08 -10.53 2.88
N VAL A 40 0.49 -9.40 3.30
CA VAL A 40 -0.22 -8.40 4.10
C VAL A 40 -1.37 -7.81 3.29
N VAL A 41 -1.11 -7.44 2.04
CA VAL A 41 -2.11 -6.79 1.21
C VAL A 41 -3.26 -7.74 0.85
N ALA A 42 -2.97 -9.01 0.55
CA ALA A 42 -3.98 -10.02 0.30
C ALA A 42 -4.94 -10.23 1.49
N LYS A 43 -4.45 -10.03 2.73
CA LYS A 43 -5.21 -10.34 3.96
C LYS A 43 -5.78 -9.11 4.67
N SER A 44 -5.43 -7.90 4.24
CA SER A 44 -5.77 -6.66 4.96
C SER A 44 -6.90 -5.92 4.29
N LYS A 45 -7.84 -5.38 5.08
CA LYS A 45 -8.87 -4.46 4.57
C LYS A 45 -8.30 -3.07 4.33
N PHE A 46 -8.77 -2.42 3.27
CA PHE A 46 -8.20 -1.15 2.86
C PHE A 46 -8.92 0.00 3.59
N PRO A 47 -8.21 0.81 4.40
CA PRO A 47 -8.84 1.94 5.08
C PRO A 47 -9.26 2.99 4.04
N ARG A 48 -10.46 3.54 4.24
CA ARG A 48 -10.99 4.63 3.41
C ARG A 48 -10.84 5.93 4.17
N VAL A 49 -10.04 6.84 3.64
CA VAL A 49 -9.70 8.09 4.31
C VAL A 49 -10.19 9.25 3.45
N GLY A 50 -11.23 9.96 3.91
CA GLY A 50 -11.70 11.20 3.30
C GLY A 50 -10.94 12.44 3.79
N GLU A 51 -10.32 12.35 4.97
CA GLU A 51 -9.76 13.48 5.72
C GLU A 51 -8.22 13.50 5.73
N ALA A 52 -7.59 12.95 4.67
CA ALA A 52 -6.15 12.74 4.63
C ALA A 52 -5.35 14.04 4.85
N VAL A 53 -5.81 15.16 4.28
CA VAL A 53 -5.16 16.48 4.45
C VAL A 53 -5.19 16.95 5.90
N ALA A 54 -6.30 16.73 6.62
CA ALA A 54 -6.41 17.11 8.03
C ALA A 54 -5.45 16.28 8.90
N ILE A 55 -5.36 14.98 8.66
CA ILE A 55 -4.44 14.07 9.35
C ILE A 55 -2.97 14.52 9.12
N LEU A 56 -2.63 14.84 7.88
CA LEU A 56 -1.29 15.32 7.55
C LEU A 56 -1.01 16.71 8.14
N GLY A 57 -2.01 17.60 8.21
CA GLY A 57 -1.89 18.92 8.82
C GLY A 57 -1.60 18.85 10.33
N GLU A 58 -2.24 17.92 11.04
CA GLU A 58 -1.91 17.65 12.45
C GLU A 58 -0.48 17.09 12.60
N ALA A 59 -0.07 16.18 11.72
CA ALA A 59 1.30 15.66 11.71
C ALA A 59 2.34 16.76 11.41
N ALA A 60 1.99 17.76 10.60
CA ALA A 60 2.87 18.88 10.23
C ALA A 60 3.18 19.83 11.41
N LYS A 61 2.42 19.76 12.51
CA LYS A 61 2.73 20.51 13.75
C LYS A 61 3.98 19.98 14.46
N VAL A 62 4.28 18.69 14.27
CA VAL A 62 5.39 18.00 14.94
C VAL A 62 6.51 17.68 13.95
N ASN A 63 6.15 17.38 12.69
CA ASN A 63 7.08 16.99 11.64
C ASN A 63 7.17 18.06 10.56
N LYS A 64 8.38 18.33 10.06
CA LYS A 64 8.58 19.29 8.97
C LYS A 64 8.42 18.59 7.62
N PHE A 65 7.45 19.04 6.83
CA PHE A 65 7.26 18.61 5.45
C PHE A 65 8.05 19.55 4.50
N GLU A 66 8.45 19.04 3.33
CA GLU A 66 9.12 19.84 2.29
C GLU A 66 8.16 20.83 1.61
N SER A 67 6.87 20.52 1.61
CA SER A 67 5.80 21.33 1.00
C SER A 67 4.69 21.62 2.02
N ASN A 68 3.90 22.66 1.74
CA ASN A 68 2.72 22.98 2.55
C ASN A 68 1.67 21.88 2.41
N VAL A 69 1.03 21.52 3.52
CA VAL A 69 -0.01 20.48 3.56
C VAL A 69 -1.37 21.14 3.38
N GLU A 70 -1.74 21.37 2.12
CA GLU A 70 -3.07 21.89 1.74
C GLU A 70 -3.55 21.20 0.46
N TRP A 71 -4.84 21.28 0.18
CA TRP A 71 -5.44 20.64 -0.98
C TRP A 71 -5.36 21.54 -2.21
N GLY A 72 -4.93 20.99 -3.35
CA GLY A 72 -4.92 21.71 -4.63
C GLY A 72 -3.71 22.63 -4.86
N ILE A 73 -2.64 22.45 -4.09
CA ILE A 73 -1.31 23.00 -4.38
C ILE A 73 -0.51 21.91 -5.11
N ASP A 74 -0.74 21.80 -6.42
CA ASP A 74 0.16 21.11 -7.37
C ASP A 74 1.35 22.01 -7.72
#